data_AF-A0A8T4CVA5-F1
#
_entry.id   AF-A0A8T4CVA5-F1
#
_cell.length_a   1.000
_cell.length_b   1.000
_cell.length_c   1.000
_cell.angle_alpha   90.00
_cell.angle_beta   90.00
_cell.angle_gamma   90.00
#
_symmetry.space_group_name_H-M   'P 1'
#
loop_
_entity.id
_entity.type
_entity.pdbx_description
1 polymer ?
#
loop_
_entity_poly.entity_id
_entity_poly.type
_entity_poly.pdbx_seq_one_letter_code
_entity_poly.pdbx_strand_id
1 'polypeptide(L)'
;MKKFLIALSACVLLGCGEHSSQFQRVLPWAESKELTVLVQNGPTTLYVDAEGRYAGLEYDLVTRFAELNNLNVRFIMVATYAEVVQRLKQNEAHLAVGVHRGVDGEGLLFGPAYQNVTPVLVYAASRSEADVLKEIQQGQAPLSTLPQYLDSLSQQKAQYPNLQMNVVAQADNEDLIEQVSSGQLAYAVVDSHAADVAQNYYPNVAISKSFANNTQQLSWAVRDEDPQLRTMASAYFRQVMAEGTLARLQDRYYGHVNRVDALDALTYLGRIKSTLPKFRAAFLQAEAETGIDWRLLAALAYQESHWDNESISPTGVRGIMMLTNDTASLLGVDRLNPRESILGGARYVQMMRNGIPETIPEPDRTWIALAAYNIGMGHVEDARTLALRLNRNPDSWTDLKGVLPLLRKPEHFSTLKYGYARGGAPVIYVERLKSYYDILVRFERPSKVTLPEFSNTVVVHNPGNLTLDINSKLNVIKPKRLASL
;
A
#
# COMPACT_ATOMS: atom_id res chain seq x y z
N MET A 1 -47.08 -16.63 71.67
CA MET A 1 -46.67 -17.86 70.95
C MET A 1 -46.32 -17.48 69.52
N LYS A 2 -45.08 -17.75 69.09
CA LYS A 2 -44.55 -17.98 67.71
C LYS A 2 -44.95 -16.98 66.59
N LYS A 3 -44.10 -16.50 65.68
CA LYS A 3 -42.66 -16.55 65.39
C LYS A 3 -42.44 -15.53 64.23
N PHE A 4 -41.30 -14.84 64.24
CA PHE A 4 -40.49 -14.32 63.13
C PHE A 4 -40.98 -14.51 61.67
N LEU A 5 -40.90 -13.46 60.84
CA LEU A 5 -39.81 -13.34 59.85
C LEU A 5 -39.65 -11.90 59.30
N ILE A 6 -38.39 -11.49 59.20
CA ILE A 6 -37.85 -10.24 58.66
C ILE A 6 -37.68 -10.37 57.14
N ALA A 7 -38.02 -9.33 56.37
CA ALA A 7 -37.49 -9.14 55.02
C ALA A 7 -37.03 -7.68 54.87
N LEU A 8 -35.73 -7.49 55.07
CA LEU A 8 -34.99 -6.26 54.84
C LEU A 8 -34.77 -6.13 53.32
N SER A 9 -35.43 -5.16 52.68
CA SER A 9 -35.21 -4.88 51.25
C SER A 9 -33.93 -4.05 51.12
N ALA A 10 -32.82 -4.72 50.81
CA ALA A 10 -31.56 -4.07 50.46
C ALA A 10 -31.65 -3.57 49.00
N CYS A 11 -31.66 -2.24 48.83
CA CYS A 11 -31.41 -1.61 47.54
C CYS A 11 -29.97 -1.93 47.11
N VAL A 12 -29.81 -2.87 46.18
CA VAL A 12 -28.57 -3.02 45.42
C VAL A 12 -28.56 -1.92 44.36
N LEU A 13 -27.76 -0.88 44.61
CA LEU A 13 -27.27 0.01 43.58
C LEU A 13 -26.42 -0.84 42.62
N LEU A 14 -27.01 -1.30 41.53
CA LEU A 14 -26.25 -1.73 40.36
C LEU A 14 -25.61 -0.48 39.77
N GLY A 15 -24.36 -0.23 40.18
CA GLY A 15 -23.49 0.69 39.47
C GLY A 15 -23.42 0.24 38.02
N CYS A 16 -23.80 1.14 37.12
CA CYS A 16 -23.46 1.04 35.71
C CYS A 16 -21.93 0.96 35.61
N GLY A 17 -21.41 -0.25 35.47
CA GLY A 17 -20.03 -0.45 35.09
C GLY A 17 -19.87 0.09 33.68
N GLU A 18 -19.22 1.24 33.56
CA GLU A 18 -18.57 1.65 32.33
C GLU A 18 -17.70 0.47 31.89
N HIS A 19 -17.98 -0.07 30.70
CA HIS A 19 -17.09 -0.99 30.00
C HIS A 19 -15.81 -0.23 29.66
N SER A 20 -14.94 -0.09 30.65
CA SER A 20 -13.52 0.17 30.41
C SER A 20 -12.99 -1.08 29.73
N SER A 21 -12.66 -1.00 28.45
CA SER A 21 -11.81 -2.00 27.81
C SER A 21 -10.44 -1.91 28.49
N GLN A 22 -10.25 -2.65 29.59
CA GLN A 22 -8.93 -2.81 30.20
C GLN A 22 -8.05 -3.50 29.15
N PHE A 23 -7.20 -2.73 28.51
CA PHE A 23 -6.21 -3.25 27.58
C PHE A 23 -5.33 -4.26 28.31
N GLN A 24 -5.18 -5.45 27.72
CA GLN A 24 -4.53 -6.59 28.36
C GLN A 24 -3.04 -6.62 28.02
N ARG A 25 -2.17 -6.69 29.04
CA ARG A 25 -0.73 -6.82 28.83
C ARG A 25 -0.38 -8.13 28.14
N VAL A 26 0.62 -8.11 27.27
CA VAL A 26 1.07 -9.30 26.53
C VAL A 26 1.99 -10.18 27.38
N LEU A 27 1.89 -11.50 27.19
CA LEU A 27 2.85 -12.48 27.71
C LEU A 27 4.14 -12.41 26.91
N PRO A 28 5.32 -12.68 27.53
CA PRO A 28 6.59 -12.68 26.81
C PRO A 28 6.53 -13.53 25.53
N TRP A 29 6.95 -12.96 24.40
CA TRP A 29 6.96 -13.64 23.09
C TRP A 29 7.76 -14.96 23.10
N ALA A 30 8.78 -15.06 23.95
CA ALA A 30 9.60 -16.26 24.09
C ALA A 30 8.79 -17.46 24.62
N GLU A 31 7.78 -17.19 25.46
CA GLU A 31 6.86 -18.16 26.07
C GLU A 31 5.64 -18.42 25.17
N SER A 32 5.01 -17.34 24.68
CA SER A 32 3.79 -17.44 23.87
C SER A 32 4.02 -17.93 22.45
N LYS A 33 5.26 -17.83 21.95
CA LYS A 33 5.62 -17.99 20.53
C LYS A 33 4.83 -17.07 19.60
N GLU A 34 4.35 -15.94 20.13
CA GLU A 34 3.57 -14.95 19.40
C GLU A 34 4.17 -13.56 19.57
N LEU A 35 4.45 -12.90 18.45
CA LEU A 35 4.91 -11.53 18.37
C LEU A 35 3.72 -10.59 18.11
N THR A 36 3.22 -9.96 19.16
CA THR A 36 2.28 -8.82 19.03
C THR A 36 2.98 -7.55 18.58
N VAL A 37 2.49 -6.95 17.48
CA VAL A 37 3.10 -5.81 16.79
C VAL A 37 2.10 -4.67 16.63
N LEU A 38 2.45 -3.47 17.09
CA LEU A 38 1.72 -2.23 16.86
C LEU A 38 2.18 -1.57 15.56
N VAL A 39 1.22 -1.16 14.74
CA VAL A 39 1.47 -0.49 13.47
C VAL A 39 0.39 0.56 13.23
N GLN A 40 0.80 1.77 12.84
CA GLN A 40 -0.16 2.77 12.39
C GLN A 40 -0.77 2.30 11.07
N ASN A 41 -2.10 2.29 10.96
CA ASN A 41 -2.76 1.98 9.69
C ASN A 41 -2.42 3.05 8.65
N GLY A 42 -1.99 2.65 7.46
CA GLY A 42 -1.63 3.62 6.43
C GLY A 42 -1.00 2.99 5.19
N PRO A 43 -0.99 3.72 4.06
CA PRO A 43 -0.53 3.19 2.77
C PRO A 43 0.98 2.92 2.72
N THR A 44 1.75 3.46 3.66
CA THR A 44 3.22 3.25 3.75
C THR A 44 3.62 2.20 4.80
N THR A 45 2.66 1.64 5.54
CA THR A 45 2.93 0.74 6.68
C THR A 45 2.27 -0.62 6.49
N LEU A 46 1.00 -0.75 6.90
CA LEU A 46 0.17 -1.94 6.77
C LEU A 46 -1.23 -1.48 6.37
N TYR A 47 -1.76 -2.06 5.30
CA TYR A 47 -3.09 -1.83 4.77
C TYR A 47 -3.66 -3.13 4.18
N VAL A 48 -4.90 -3.06 3.69
CA VAL A 48 -5.53 -4.14 2.93
C VAL A 48 -5.48 -3.79 1.45
N ASP A 49 -4.85 -4.64 0.64
CA ASP A 49 -4.72 -4.46 -0.80
C ASP A 49 -6.06 -4.61 -1.53
N ALA A 50 -6.02 -4.38 -2.84
CA ALA A 50 -7.19 -4.44 -3.70
C ALA A 50 -7.87 -5.82 -3.69
N GLU A 51 -7.10 -6.90 -3.56
CA GLU A 51 -7.60 -8.27 -3.51
C GLU A 51 -8.16 -8.66 -2.13
N GLY A 52 -8.09 -7.72 -1.16
CA GLY A 52 -8.56 -7.93 0.20
C GLY A 52 -7.55 -8.65 1.07
N ARG A 53 -6.26 -8.63 0.75
CA ARG A 53 -5.18 -9.24 1.56
C ARG A 53 -4.40 -8.18 2.31
N TYR A 54 -3.76 -8.56 3.41
CA TYR A 54 -2.84 -7.64 4.08
C TYR A 54 -1.58 -7.42 3.23
N ALA A 55 -1.19 -6.15 3.12
CA ALA A 55 -0.02 -5.70 2.39
C ALA A 55 0.62 -4.50 3.09
N GLY A 56 1.82 -4.15 2.65
CA GLY A 56 2.56 -2.98 3.13
C GLY A 56 3.97 -3.34 3.56
N LEU A 57 4.85 -2.34 3.56
CA LEU A 57 6.27 -2.53 3.85
C LEU A 57 6.48 -3.16 5.22
N GLU A 58 5.78 -2.67 6.24
CA GLU A 58 5.93 -3.19 7.60
C GLU A 58 5.33 -4.59 7.74
N TYR A 59 4.23 -4.87 7.04
CA TYR A 59 3.63 -6.21 7.02
C TYR A 59 4.62 -7.26 6.51
N ASP A 60 5.25 -7.01 5.35
CA ASP A 60 6.22 -7.95 4.77
C ASP A 60 7.49 -8.07 5.61
N LEU A 61 8.01 -6.95 6.13
CA LEU A 61 9.22 -6.95 6.96
C LEU A 61 9.01 -7.74 8.27
N VAL A 62 7.87 -7.55 8.93
CA VAL A 62 7.54 -8.23 10.20
C VAL A 62 7.22 -9.70 9.96
N THR A 63 6.45 -10.03 8.92
CA THR A 63 6.08 -11.42 8.60
C THR A 63 7.34 -12.24 8.36
N ARG A 64 8.27 -11.74 7.54
CA ARG A 64 9.54 -12.43 7.29
C ARG A 64 10.42 -12.50 8.54
N PHE A 65 10.44 -11.45 9.37
CA PHE A 65 11.15 -11.49 10.65
C PHE A 65 10.62 -12.62 11.55
N ALA A 66 9.30 -12.76 11.64
CA ALA A 66 8.68 -13.77 12.48
C ALA A 66 8.90 -15.19 11.94
N GLU A 67 8.80 -15.40 10.62
CA GLU A 67 9.10 -16.68 9.97
C GLU A 67 10.53 -17.14 10.26
N LEU A 68 11.52 -16.26 10.10
CA LEU A 68 12.93 -16.57 10.38
C LEU A 68 13.19 -16.94 11.84
N ASN A 69 12.32 -16.50 12.76
CA ASN A 69 12.45 -16.75 14.20
C ASN A 69 11.43 -17.76 14.72
N ASN A 70 10.66 -18.43 13.84
CA ASN A 70 9.60 -19.38 14.20
C ASN A 70 8.58 -18.77 15.19
N LEU A 71 8.15 -17.54 14.94
CA LEU A 71 7.14 -16.83 15.72
C LEU A 71 5.85 -16.68 14.92
N ASN A 72 4.72 -16.74 15.62
CA ASN A 72 3.44 -16.28 15.10
C ASN A 72 3.39 -14.75 15.18
N VAL A 73 2.57 -14.09 14.36
CA VAL A 73 2.45 -12.62 14.38
C VAL A 73 1.02 -12.22 14.70
N ARG A 74 0.87 -11.22 15.57
CA ARG A 74 -0.40 -10.57 15.82
C ARG A 74 -0.27 -9.08 15.59
N PHE A 75 -0.84 -8.55 14.50
CA PHE A 75 -0.86 -7.12 14.26
C PHE A 75 -2.00 -6.45 15.02
N ILE A 76 -1.68 -5.31 15.62
CA ILE A 76 -2.62 -4.38 16.21
C ILE A 76 -2.50 -3.08 15.39
N MET A 77 -3.50 -2.83 14.56
CA MET A 77 -3.60 -1.59 13.81
C MET A 77 -4.12 -0.50 14.75
N VAL A 78 -3.46 0.65 14.73
CA VAL A 78 -3.85 1.83 15.50
C VAL A 78 -3.97 3.05 14.59
N ALA A 79 -4.81 4.01 14.97
CA ALA A 79 -5.10 5.16 14.13
C ALA A 79 -3.96 6.19 14.15
N THR A 80 -3.33 6.39 15.32
CA THR A 80 -2.38 7.49 15.53
C THR A 80 -1.03 6.99 15.99
N TYR A 81 0.01 7.74 15.63
CA TYR A 81 1.37 7.53 16.11
C TYR A 81 1.46 7.59 17.65
N ALA A 82 0.75 8.54 18.27
CA ALA A 82 0.73 8.69 19.73
C ALA A 82 0.20 7.43 20.42
N GLU A 83 -0.84 6.80 19.87
CA GLU A 83 -1.39 5.55 20.37
C GLU A 83 -0.39 4.39 20.23
N VAL A 84 0.34 4.28 19.11
CA VAL A 84 1.43 3.28 18.93
C VAL A 84 2.40 3.36 20.10
N VAL A 85 2.92 4.55 20.38
CA VAL A 85 3.95 4.76 21.42
C VAL A 85 3.39 4.48 22.81
N GLN A 86 2.18 4.98 23.10
CA GLN A 86 1.54 4.81 24.40
C GLN A 86 1.29 3.33 24.72
N ARG A 87 0.72 2.57 23.79
CA ARG A 87 0.37 1.16 24.00
C ARG A 87 1.59 0.25 24.09
N LEU A 88 2.67 0.60 23.37
CA LEU A 88 3.95 -0.09 23.52
C LEU A 88 4.50 0.08 24.94
N LYS A 89 4.48 1.31 25.48
CA LYS A 89 4.92 1.63 26.85
C LYS A 89 4.05 0.94 27.92
N GLN A 90 2.76 0.75 27.65
CA GLN A 90 1.82 0.07 28.57
C GLN A 90 1.95 -1.46 28.58
N ASN A 91 2.87 -2.02 27.79
CA ASN A 91 3.08 -3.45 27.63
C ASN A 91 1.89 -4.18 26.98
N GLU A 92 1.25 -3.55 26.00
CA GLU A 92 0.16 -4.16 25.22
C GLU A 92 0.63 -4.81 23.91
N ALA A 93 1.91 -4.64 23.58
CA ALA A 93 2.56 -5.28 22.45
C ALA A 93 4.06 -5.42 22.72
N HIS A 94 4.77 -6.21 21.90
CA HIS A 94 6.21 -6.38 22.02
C HIS A 94 7.00 -5.39 21.15
N LEU A 95 6.43 -5.02 20.00
CA LEU A 95 7.10 -4.29 18.94
C LEU A 95 6.19 -3.18 18.40
N ALA A 96 6.73 -2.01 18.14
CA ALA A 96 6.13 -1.01 17.27
C ALA A 96 6.99 -0.85 16.00
N VAL A 97 6.35 -0.70 14.85
CA VAL A 97 7.03 -0.65 13.55
C VAL A 97 6.67 0.60 12.76
N GLY A 98 7.54 1.04 11.84
CA GLY A 98 7.32 2.29 11.10
C GLY A 98 7.43 3.55 11.95
N VAL A 99 8.15 3.51 13.09
CA VAL A 99 8.16 4.65 14.03
C VAL A 99 9.38 5.55 13.86
N HIS A 100 9.19 6.87 14.00
CA HIS A 100 10.29 7.85 14.02
C HIS A 100 11.21 7.63 15.22
N ARG A 101 12.52 7.74 15.00
CA ARG A 101 13.57 7.61 16.01
C ARG A 101 13.82 8.95 16.72
N GLY A 102 13.59 9.00 18.04
CA GLY A 102 13.66 10.22 18.88
C GLY A 102 12.29 10.95 18.94
N VAL A 103 11.87 11.68 19.98
CA VAL A 103 12.52 12.21 21.21
C VAL A 103 11.83 11.72 22.50
N ASP A 104 10.76 10.92 22.42
CA ASP A 104 10.03 10.37 23.60
C ASP A 104 10.56 9.00 24.09
N GLY A 105 11.88 8.83 24.04
CA GLY A 105 12.60 7.56 24.23
C GLY A 105 12.70 7.02 25.67
N GLU A 106 12.06 7.65 26.67
CA GLU A 106 12.01 7.06 28.01
C GLU A 106 11.25 5.73 27.98
N GLY A 107 11.92 4.65 28.38
CA GLY A 107 11.37 3.30 28.42
C GLY A 107 11.39 2.53 27.09
N LEU A 108 11.95 3.10 26.01
CA LEU A 108 11.97 2.46 24.69
C LEU A 108 13.37 2.32 24.11
N LEU A 109 13.63 1.20 23.44
CA LEU A 109 14.82 0.95 22.65
C LEU A 109 14.45 0.86 21.17
N PHE A 110 15.25 1.53 20.34
CA PHE A 110 15.08 1.51 18.88
C PHE A 110 16.06 0.52 18.24
N GLY A 111 15.59 -0.18 17.22
CA GLY A 111 16.42 -0.96 16.31
C GLY A 111 17.29 -0.07 15.40
N PRO A 112 17.89 -0.65 14.36
CA PRO A 112 18.57 0.15 13.34
C PRO A 112 17.55 1.03 12.60
N ALA A 113 18.03 2.16 12.11
CA ALA A 113 17.30 2.93 11.12
C ALA A 113 17.34 2.16 9.79
N TYR A 114 16.18 1.90 9.19
CA TYR A 114 16.08 1.20 7.90
C TYR A 114 15.57 2.10 6.78
N GLN A 115 14.98 3.25 7.12
CA GLN A 115 14.50 4.20 6.14
C GLN A 115 14.66 5.63 6.65
N ASN A 116 14.98 6.53 5.72
CA ASN A 116 15.05 7.95 5.94
C ASN A 116 13.79 8.58 5.39
N VAL A 117 13.20 9.49 6.14
CA VAL A 117 12.01 10.24 5.75
C VAL A 117 12.22 11.71 6.06
N THR A 118 11.70 12.58 5.22
CA THR A 118 11.82 14.03 5.44
C THR A 118 10.41 14.57 5.64
N PRO A 119 10.13 15.30 6.74
CA PRO A 119 8.89 16.04 6.86
C PRO A 119 8.82 17.03 5.70
N VAL A 120 7.72 17.08 4.96
CA VAL A 120 7.53 17.97 3.82
C VAL A 120 6.26 18.79 4.00
N LEU A 121 6.28 20.03 3.51
CA LEU A 121 5.09 20.86 3.43
C LEU A 121 4.25 20.44 2.21
N VAL A 122 2.98 20.17 2.45
CA VAL A 122 1.96 19.95 1.42
C VAL A 122 0.98 21.12 1.37
N TYR A 123 0.58 21.49 0.15
CA TYR A 123 -0.29 22.64 -0.12
C TYR A 123 -1.04 22.44 -1.44
N ALA A 124 -2.05 23.27 -1.72
CA ALA A 124 -2.81 23.19 -2.97
C ALA A 124 -1.93 23.49 -4.20
N ALA A 125 -1.93 22.58 -5.19
CA ALA A 125 -1.10 22.66 -6.39
C ALA A 125 -1.42 23.85 -7.32
N SER A 126 -2.56 24.53 -7.11
CA SER A 126 -2.90 25.77 -7.80
C SER A 126 -2.05 26.99 -7.35
N ARG A 127 -1.25 26.84 -6.30
CA ARG A 127 -0.43 27.89 -5.72
C ARG A 127 1.05 27.71 -6.03
N SER A 128 1.80 28.81 -6.09
CA SER A 128 3.26 28.74 -6.18
C SER A 128 3.89 28.48 -4.81
N GLU A 129 4.98 27.72 -4.77
CA GLU A 129 5.73 27.47 -3.52
C GLU A 129 6.20 28.79 -2.88
N ALA A 130 6.63 29.76 -3.70
CA ALA A 130 7.10 31.05 -3.22
C ALA A 130 6.02 31.83 -2.46
N ASP A 131 4.78 31.84 -2.96
CA ASP A 131 3.66 32.52 -2.29
C ASP A 131 3.30 31.83 -0.98
N VAL A 132 3.27 30.49 -0.99
CA VAL A 132 2.99 29.68 0.20
C VAL A 132 4.01 29.94 1.31
N LEU A 133 5.30 29.88 0.98
CA LEU A 133 6.37 30.11 1.95
C LEU A 133 6.36 31.56 2.49
N LYS A 134 6.01 32.53 1.64
CA LYS A 134 5.86 33.93 2.05
C LYS A 134 4.72 34.10 3.05
N GLU A 135 3.57 33.47 2.84
CA GLU A 135 2.45 33.53 3.78
C GLU A 135 2.78 32.88 5.12
N ILE A 136 3.46 31.73 5.11
CA ILE A 136 3.95 31.06 6.32
C ILE A 136 4.93 31.97 7.07
N GLN A 137 5.88 32.58 6.37
CA GLN A 137 6.86 33.51 6.96
C GLN A 137 6.20 34.75 7.58
N GLN A 138 5.07 35.19 7.01
CA GLN A 138 4.27 36.32 7.51
C GLN A 138 3.27 35.92 8.60
N GLY A 139 3.12 34.62 8.91
CA GLY A 139 2.16 34.12 9.90
C GLY A 139 0.70 34.31 9.51
N GLN A 140 0.40 34.33 8.19
CA GLN A 140 -0.95 34.60 7.68
C GLN A 140 -1.87 33.38 7.69
N ALA A 141 -1.31 32.18 7.74
CA ALA A 141 -2.08 30.94 7.86
C ALA A 141 -1.33 29.91 8.70
N PRO A 142 -2.04 29.16 9.56
CA PRO A 142 -1.44 28.13 10.38
C PRO A 142 -1.05 26.91 9.55
N LEU A 143 0.08 26.31 9.92
CA LEU A 143 0.56 25.05 9.38
C LEU A 143 0.07 23.90 10.27
N SER A 144 -0.71 22.98 9.71
CA SER A 144 -1.13 21.80 10.46
C SER A 144 -0.04 20.72 10.46
N THR A 145 0.16 20.01 11.56
CA THR A 145 1.19 18.98 11.66
C THR A 145 0.85 17.93 12.70
N LEU A 146 1.52 16.79 12.62
CA LEU A 146 1.41 15.70 13.59
C LEU A 146 2.49 15.85 14.70
N PRO A 147 2.23 15.34 15.92
CA PRO A 147 3.14 15.48 17.06
C PRO A 147 4.59 15.05 16.78
N GLN A 148 4.80 13.96 16.03
CA GLN A 148 6.13 13.42 15.72
C GLN A 148 7.02 14.33 14.86
N TYR A 149 6.47 15.39 14.27
CA TYR A 149 7.22 16.36 13.47
C TYR A 149 7.59 17.62 14.25
N LEU A 150 7.11 17.77 15.49
CA LEU A 150 7.28 19.00 16.28
C LEU A 150 8.73 19.40 16.53
N ASP A 151 9.62 18.44 16.78
CA ASP A 151 11.03 18.75 17.00
C ASP A 151 11.70 19.24 15.72
N SER A 152 11.45 18.54 14.60
CA SER A 152 11.94 18.94 13.29
C SER A 152 11.42 20.32 12.89
N LEU A 153 10.17 20.64 13.19
CA LEU A 153 9.54 21.93 12.89
C LEU A 153 9.95 23.04 13.86
N SER A 154 10.27 22.71 15.10
CA SER A 154 10.77 23.70 16.06
C SER A 154 12.09 24.30 15.61
N GLN A 155 12.93 23.51 14.93
CA GLN A 155 14.17 24.01 14.30
C GLN A 155 13.88 24.98 13.12
N GLN A 156 12.74 24.82 12.44
CA GLN A 156 12.33 25.71 11.34
C GLN A 156 11.91 27.10 11.81
N LYS A 157 11.62 27.31 13.10
CA LYS A 157 11.29 28.64 13.64
C LYS A 157 12.44 29.65 13.49
N ALA A 158 13.68 29.19 13.34
CA ALA A 158 14.80 30.08 13.03
C ALA A 158 14.65 30.74 11.65
N GLN A 159 14.15 30.01 10.66
CA GLN A 159 13.90 30.50 9.30
C GLN A 159 12.52 31.14 9.15
N TYR A 160 11.54 30.68 9.92
CA TYR A 160 10.15 31.17 9.91
C TYR A 160 9.73 31.63 11.32
N PRO A 161 10.15 32.82 11.79
CA PRO A 161 9.90 33.28 13.17
C PRO A 161 8.42 33.44 13.52
N ASN A 162 7.58 33.76 12.54
CA ASN A 162 6.13 33.94 12.72
C ASN A 162 5.33 32.65 12.42
N LEU A 163 6.00 31.49 12.31
CA LEU A 163 5.34 30.22 12.02
C LEU A 163 4.32 29.87 13.11
N GLN A 164 3.05 29.81 12.71
CA GLN A 164 1.95 29.32 13.54
C GLN A 164 1.74 27.84 13.22
N MET A 165 1.74 27.00 14.25
CA MET A 165 1.52 25.55 14.10
C MET A 165 0.22 25.13 14.78
N ASN A 166 -0.54 24.30 14.09
CA ASN A 166 -1.71 23.61 14.62
C ASN A 166 -1.39 22.12 14.74
N VAL A 167 -1.30 21.58 15.96
CA VAL A 167 -0.96 20.18 16.18
C VAL A 167 -2.22 19.33 16.17
N VAL A 168 -2.31 18.41 15.22
CA VAL A 168 -3.46 17.51 15.05
C VAL A 168 -3.07 16.13 15.57
N ALA A 169 -3.39 15.86 16.85
CA ALA A 169 -2.97 14.60 17.51
C ALA A 169 -3.82 13.37 17.11
N GLN A 170 -5.02 13.60 16.57
CA GLN A 170 -5.98 12.55 16.20
C GLN A 170 -6.14 12.48 14.67
N ALA A 171 -5.02 12.36 13.97
CA ALA A 171 -4.95 12.23 12.52
C ALA A 171 -3.70 11.43 12.12
N ASP A 172 -3.70 10.93 10.89
CA ASP A 172 -2.51 10.42 10.22
C ASP A 172 -2.03 11.35 9.10
N ASN A 173 -0.99 10.92 8.37
CA ASN A 173 -0.45 11.70 7.26
C ASN A 173 -1.45 11.86 6.11
N GLU A 174 -2.21 10.82 5.79
CA GLU A 174 -3.17 10.82 4.68
C GLU A 174 -4.36 11.75 4.99
N ASP A 175 -4.85 11.72 6.24
CA ASP A 175 -5.91 12.64 6.71
C ASP A 175 -5.54 14.10 6.47
N LEU A 176 -4.30 14.49 6.83
CA LEU A 176 -3.84 15.87 6.63
C LEU A 176 -3.73 16.22 5.14
N ILE A 177 -3.30 15.29 4.30
CA ILE A 177 -3.19 15.49 2.84
C ILE A 177 -4.58 15.62 2.21
N GLU A 178 -5.54 14.79 2.62
CA GLU A 178 -6.93 14.85 2.15
C GLU A 178 -7.59 16.18 2.54
N GLN A 179 -7.36 16.66 3.76
CA GLN A 179 -7.86 17.96 4.20
C GLN A 179 -7.24 19.13 3.42
N VAL A 180 -5.96 19.04 3.03
CA VAL A 180 -5.35 20.01 2.11
C VAL A 180 -5.95 19.91 0.70
N SER A 181 -6.13 18.69 0.19
CA SER A 181 -6.74 18.44 -1.12
C SER A 181 -8.16 18.99 -1.23
N SER A 182 -8.96 18.85 -0.17
CA SER A 182 -10.34 19.36 -0.09
C SER A 182 -10.43 20.86 0.23
N GLY A 183 -9.31 21.51 0.56
CA GLY A 183 -9.26 22.92 0.93
C GLY A 183 -9.70 23.23 2.37
N GLN A 184 -9.88 22.20 3.21
CA GLN A 184 -10.15 22.36 4.65
C GLN A 184 -8.93 22.87 5.41
N LEU A 185 -7.73 22.44 5.01
CA LEU A 185 -6.46 22.95 5.50
C LEU A 185 -5.74 23.72 4.40
N ALA A 186 -5.16 24.87 4.73
CA ALA A 186 -4.30 25.59 3.80
C ALA A 186 -2.99 24.82 3.55
N TYR A 187 -2.38 24.35 4.65
CA TYR A 187 -1.05 23.76 4.69
C TYR A 187 -0.98 22.63 5.71
N ALA A 188 -0.23 21.59 5.38
CA ALA A 188 0.15 20.56 6.35
C ALA A 188 1.62 20.14 6.21
N VAL A 189 2.19 19.60 7.29
CA VAL A 189 3.48 18.89 7.26
C VAL A 189 3.25 17.42 7.52
N VAL A 190 3.77 16.61 6.60
CA VAL A 190 3.60 15.16 6.57
C VAL A 190 4.91 14.47 6.18
N ASP A 191 4.97 13.16 6.31
CA ASP A 191 6.09 12.34 5.81
C ASP A 191 6.24 12.43 4.28
N SER A 192 7.48 12.52 3.78
CA SER A 192 7.77 12.56 2.34
C SER A 192 7.20 11.34 1.59
N HIS A 193 7.29 10.13 2.14
CA HIS A 193 6.75 8.96 1.44
C HIS A 193 5.23 8.95 1.45
N ALA A 194 4.60 9.38 2.54
CA ALA A 194 3.15 9.52 2.58
C ALA A 194 2.68 10.57 1.56
N ALA A 195 3.39 11.70 1.46
CA ALA A 195 3.10 12.73 0.47
C ALA A 195 3.27 12.22 -0.97
N ASP A 196 4.38 11.54 -1.27
CA ASP A 196 4.63 10.96 -2.59
C ASP A 196 3.52 9.96 -2.97
N VAL A 197 3.17 9.03 -2.08
CA VAL A 197 2.11 8.04 -2.32
C VAL A 197 0.76 8.74 -2.51
N ALA A 198 0.46 9.73 -1.68
CA ALA A 198 -0.80 10.44 -1.72
C ALA A 198 -0.97 11.32 -2.96
N GLN A 199 0.12 11.81 -3.59
CA GLN A 199 0.04 12.57 -4.85
C GLN A 199 -0.59 11.77 -6.00
N ASN A 200 -0.51 10.44 -5.96
CA ASN A 200 -1.23 9.60 -6.93
C ASN A 200 -2.76 9.81 -6.79
N TYR A 201 -3.27 9.91 -5.56
CA TYR A 201 -4.71 10.01 -5.26
C TYR A 201 -5.22 11.45 -5.21
N TYR A 202 -4.35 12.38 -4.79
CA TYR A 202 -4.65 13.79 -4.62
C TYR A 202 -3.69 14.64 -5.50
N PRO A 203 -3.80 14.56 -6.84
CA PRO A 203 -2.90 15.27 -7.75
C PRO A 203 -3.06 16.80 -7.73
N ASN A 204 -4.07 17.31 -7.01
CA ASN A 204 -4.24 18.72 -6.69
C ASN A 204 -3.43 19.16 -5.45
N VAL A 205 -2.60 18.30 -4.88
CA VAL A 205 -1.67 18.60 -3.78
C VAL A 205 -0.23 18.66 -4.31
N ALA A 206 0.46 19.75 -3.99
CA ALA A 206 1.87 19.94 -4.27
C ALA A 206 2.71 19.70 -3.01
N ILE A 207 3.94 19.21 -3.21
CA ILE A 207 4.95 18.98 -2.18
C ILE A 207 6.03 20.05 -2.32
N SER A 208 6.35 20.75 -1.25
CA SER A 208 7.43 21.73 -1.21
C SER A 208 8.80 21.07 -1.31
N LYS A 209 9.69 21.67 -2.09
CA LYS A 209 11.08 21.23 -2.22
C LYS A 209 12.02 21.87 -1.20
N SER A 210 11.62 23.00 -0.62
CA SER A 210 12.52 23.85 0.19
C SER A 210 12.13 24.03 1.65
N PHE A 211 10.95 23.56 2.07
CA PHE A 211 10.40 23.83 3.41
C PHE A 211 11.12 23.11 4.55
N ALA A 212 11.53 21.85 4.37
CA ALA A 212 12.14 21.09 5.45
C ALA A 212 13.30 20.23 4.93
N ASN A 213 14.41 20.29 5.68
CA ASN A 213 15.72 19.76 5.31
C ASN A 213 16.28 18.76 6.34
N ASN A 214 15.50 18.45 7.38
CA ASN A 214 15.92 17.54 8.44
C ASN A 214 15.29 16.17 8.23
N THR A 215 16.13 15.24 7.78
CA THR A 215 15.77 13.83 7.65
C THR A 215 15.57 13.21 9.04
N GLN A 216 14.42 12.57 9.21
CA GLN A 216 14.12 11.68 10.32
C GLN A 216 14.37 10.22 9.90
N GLN A 217 14.58 9.36 10.89
CA GLN A 217 14.85 7.94 10.67
C GLN A 217 13.66 7.12 11.16
N LEU A 218 13.16 6.22 10.31
CA LEU A 218 12.22 5.19 10.71
C LEU A 218 12.96 3.99 11.27
N SER A 219 12.41 3.42 12.34
CA SER A 219 12.93 2.26 13.03
C SER A 219 11.79 1.43 13.63
N TRP A 220 12.14 0.24 14.09
CA TRP A 220 11.29 -0.53 14.99
C TRP A 220 11.64 -0.17 16.44
N ALA A 221 10.64 -0.08 17.29
CA ALA A 221 10.80 0.19 18.73
C ALA A 221 10.32 -0.98 19.57
N VAL A 222 11.03 -1.24 20.65
CA VAL A 222 10.67 -2.19 21.71
C VAL A 222 10.77 -1.49 23.06
N ARG A 223 10.20 -2.07 24.12
CA ARG A 223 10.49 -1.59 25.48
C ARG A 223 11.93 -1.90 25.88
N ASP A 224 12.49 -1.08 26.75
CA ASP A 224 13.85 -1.28 27.30
C ASP A 224 14.01 -2.55 28.15
N GLU A 225 12.90 -3.07 28.66
CA GLU A 225 12.80 -4.38 29.32
C GLU A 225 13.05 -5.57 28.37
N ASP A 226 13.03 -5.39 27.04
CA ASP A 226 13.26 -6.48 26.05
C ASP A 226 14.42 -6.17 25.08
N PRO A 227 15.67 -6.11 25.57
CA PRO A 227 16.84 -5.88 24.73
C PRO A 227 17.13 -7.06 23.78
N GLN A 228 16.59 -8.24 24.05
CA GLN A 228 16.77 -9.42 23.22
C GLN A 228 16.03 -9.25 21.89
N LEU A 229 14.76 -8.83 21.92
CA LEU A 229 13.98 -8.58 20.71
C LEU A 229 14.62 -7.49 19.85
N ARG A 230 15.15 -6.42 20.47
CA ARG A 230 15.92 -5.39 19.76
C ARG A 230 17.14 -5.97 19.03
N THR A 231 17.85 -6.89 19.69
CA THR A 231 19.07 -7.51 19.14
C THR A 231 18.72 -8.40 17.95
N MET A 232 17.63 -9.17 18.05
CA MET A 232 17.10 -9.98 16.94
C MET A 232 16.70 -9.10 15.76
N ALA A 233 15.94 -8.02 15.99
CA ALA A 233 15.57 -7.07 14.95
C ALA A 233 16.81 -6.43 14.28
N SER A 234 17.84 -6.09 15.07
CA SER A 234 19.09 -5.54 14.55
C SER A 234 19.87 -6.54 13.69
N ALA A 235 19.88 -7.83 14.04
CA ALA A 235 20.49 -8.87 13.22
C ALA A 235 19.72 -9.06 11.90
N TYR A 236 18.39 -9.12 11.98
CA TYR A 236 17.51 -9.22 10.82
C TYR A 236 17.71 -8.07 9.83
N PHE A 237 17.69 -6.81 10.29
CA PHE A 237 17.89 -5.66 9.42
C PHE A 237 19.27 -5.65 8.76
N ARG A 238 20.34 -6.05 9.46
CA ARG A 238 21.66 -6.21 8.84
C ARG A 238 21.62 -7.23 7.70
N GLN A 239 20.94 -8.34 7.88
CA GLN A 239 20.79 -9.37 6.85
C GLN A 239 19.99 -8.86 5.65
N VAL A 240 18.78 -8.31 5.85
CA VAL A 240 17.92 -7.89 4.73
C VAL A 240 18.47 -6.69 3.96
N MET A 241 19.28 -5.84 4.61
CA MET A 241 20.04 -4.78 3.93
C MET A 241 21.17 -5.36 3.07
N ALA A 242 21.97 -6.29 3.62
CA ALA A 242 23.07 -6.91 2.89
C ALA A 242 22.61 -7.74 1.67
N GLU A 243 21.47 -8.44 1.80
CA GLU A 243 20.85 -9.22 0.71
C GLU A 243 20.10 -8.35 -0.32
N GLY A 244 20.00 -7.04 -0.09
CA GLY A 244 19.19 -6.12 -0.90
C GLY A 244 17.67 -6.37 -0.81
N THR A 245 17.21 -7.18 0.14
CA THR A 245 15.77 -7.45 0.30
C THR A 245 15.01 -6.21 0.72
N LEU A 246 15.57 -5.40 1.62
CA LEU A 246 14.93 -4.15 2.03
C LEU A 246 14.71 -3.21 0.84
N ALA A 247 15.73 -3.06 -0.01
CA ALA A 247 15.64 -2.25 -1.22
C ALA A 247 14.57 -2.78 -2.20
N ARG A 248 14.45 -4.11 -2.33
CA ARG A 248 13.41 -4.71 -3.17
C ARG A 248 12.00 -4.47 -2.63
N LEU A 249 11.80 -4.61 -1.32
CA LEU A 249 10.52 -4.31 -0.69
C LEU A 249 10.18 -2.82 -0.82
N GLN A 250 11.14 -1.93 -0.64
CA GLN A 250 10.94 -0.49 -0.85
C GLN A 250 10.56 -0.16 -2.30
N ASP A 251 11.22 -0.74 -3.32
CA ASP A 251 10.81 -0.52 -4.72
C ASP A 251 9.45 -1.16 -5.03
N ARG A 252 9.10 -2.29 -4.40
CA ARG A 252 7.78 -2.91 -4.56
C ARG A 252 6.64 -1.99 -4.12
N TYR A 253 6.81 -1.24 -3.02
CA TYR A 253 5.77 -0.36 -2.48
C TYR A 253 5.87 1.09 -2.99
N TYR A 254 7.06 1.59 -3.27
CA TYR A 254 7.29 3.00 -3.61
C TYR A 254 7.82 3.22 -5.03
N GLY A 255 8.28 2.18 -5.73
CA GLY A 255 8.98 2.30 -7.02
C GLY A 255 8.12 2.78 -8.19
N HIS A 256 6.79 2.64 -8.07
CA HIS A 256 5.79 3.07 -9.05
C HIS A 256 5.09 4.38 -8.66
N VAL A 257 5.48 5.00 -7.54
CA VAL A 257 4.97 6.32 -7.14
C VAL A 257 5.47 7.39 -8.11
N ASN A 258 4.64 8.40 -8.40
CA ASN A 258 4.96 9.51 -9.32
C ASN A 258 5.29 9.08 -10.77
N ARG A 259 4.80 7.92 -11.24
CA ARG A 259 4.96 7.46 -12.64
C ARG A 259 3.93 8.06 -13.60
N VAL A 260 2.84 8.59 -13.05
CA VAL A 260 1.81 9.34 -13.76
C VAL A 260 1.95 10.79 -13.31
N ASP A 261 2.09 11.72 -14.24
CA ASP A 261 2.17 13.13 -13.88
C ASP A 261 0.81 13.66 -13.38
N ALA A 262 0.83 14.80 -12.68
CA ALA A 262 -0.37 15.34 -12.05
C ALA A 262 -1.49 15.67 -13.06
N LEU A 263 -1.16 16.07 -14.29
CA LEU A 263 -2.15 16.41 -15.31
C LEU A 263 -2.83 15.14 -15.86
N ASP A 264 -2.04 14.11 -16.13
CA ASP A 264 -2.53 12.78 -16.52
C ASP A 264 -3.40 12.18 -15.41
N ALA A 265 -2.99 12.29 -14.15
CA ALA A 265 -3.76 11.82 -12.99
C ALA A 265 -5.10 12.55 -12.84
N LEU A 266 -5.10 13.89 -12.95
CA LEU A 266 -6.34 14.69 -12.94
C LEU A 266 -7.29 14.30 -14.08
N THR A 267 -6.73 14.10 -15.28
CA THR A 267 -7.50 13.65 -16.45
C THR A 267 -8.11 12.27 -16.22
N TYR A 268 -7.34 11.34 -15.65
CA TYR A 268 -7.79 10.01 -15.30
C TYR A 268 -8.92 10.04 -14.27
N LEU A 269 -8.78 10.80 -13.18
CA LEU A 269 -9.82 11.00 -12.16
C LEU A 269 -11.12 11.57 -12.77
N GLY A 270 -11.01 12.51 -13.70
CA GLY A 270 -12.16 13.03 -14.44
C GLY A 270 -12.85 11.94 -15.29
N ARG A 271 -12.08 11.08 -15.94
CA ARG A 271 -12.59 9.98 -16.77
C ARG A 271 -13.15 8.82 -15.95
N ILE A 272 -12.66 8.58 -14.73
CA ILE A 272 -13.26 7.60 -13.79
C ILE A 272 -14.73 7.98 -13.55
N LYS A 273 -15.03 9.27 -13.40
CA LYS A 273 -16.41 9.75 -13.16
C LYS A 273 -17.25 9.81 -14.44
N SER A 274 -16.66 10.16 -15.58
CA SER A 274 -17.40 10.48 -16.82
C SER A 274 -17.45 9.37 -17.87
N THR A 275 -16.43 8.51 -17.95
CA THR A 275 -16.26 7.51 -19.03
C THR A 275 -16.35 6.08 -18.52
N LEU A 276 -15.62 5.73 -17.45
CA LEU A 276 -15.59 4.38 -16.90
C LEU A 276 -16.97 3.75 -16.62
N PRO A 277 -18.00 4.48 -16.15
CA PRO A 277 -19.31 3.90 -15.89
C PRO A 277 -19.94 3.23 -17.12
N LYS A 278 -19.60 3.67 -18.34
CA LYS A 278 -20.10 3.08 -19.60
C LYS A 278 -19.58 1.66 -19.83
N PHE A 279 -18.42 1.32 -19.28
CA PHE A 279 -17.73 0.05 -19.52
C PHE A 279 -17.66 -0.84 -18.28
N ARG A 280 -18.06 -0.34 -17.10
CA ARG A 280 -17.97 -1.06 -15.82
C ARG A 280 -18.56 -2.47 -15.86
N ALA A 281 -19.74 -2.63 -16.47
CA ALA A 281 -20.39 -3.94 -16.56
C ALA A 281 -19.54 -4.97 -17.32
N ALA A 282 -18.82 -4.54 -18.37
CA ALA A 282 -17.94 -5.43 -19.13
C ALA A 282 -16.68 -5.80 -18.32
N PHE A 283 -16.10 -4.87 -17.55
CA PHE A 283 -14.96 -5.18 -16.67
C PHE A 283 -15.34 -6.13 -15.53
N LEU A 284 -16.50 -5.93 -14.90
CA LEU A 284 -17.01 -6.85 -13.87
C LEU A 284 -17.27 -8.25 -14.42
N GLN A 285 -17.80 -8.34 -15.64
CA GLN A 285 -17.95 -9.63 -16.32
C GLN A 285 -16.58 -10.26 -16.62
N ALA A 286 -15.61 -9.46 -17.07
CA ALA A 286 -14.26 -9.93 -17.35
C ALA A 286 -13.56 -10.48 -16.09
N GLU A 287 -13.73 -9.84 -14.94
CA GLU A 287 -13.28 -10.37 -13.66
C GLU A 287 -13.96 -11.70 -13.32
N ALA A 288 -15.28 -11.79 -13.50
CA ALA A 288 -16.01 -13.03 -13.23
C ALA A 288 -15.51 -14.20 -14.12
N GLU A 289 -15.09 -13.93 -15.35
CA GLU A 289 -14.55 -14.95 -16.28
C GLU A 289 -13.10 -15.33 -15.97
N THR A 290 -12.27 -14.39 -15.51
CA THR A 290 -10.81 -14.57 -15.47
C THR A 290 -10.21 -14.64 -14.06
N GLY A 291 -10.95 -14.17 -13.06
CA GLY A 291 -10.48 -13.94 -11.70
C GLY A 291 -9.48 -12.79 -11.56
N ILE A 292 -9.31 -11.95 -12.60
CA ILE A 292 -8.47 -10.75 -12.55
C ILE A 292 -9.33 -9.57 -12.12
N ASP A 293 -8.90 -8.82 -11.10
CA ASP A 293 -9.63 -7.67 -10.57
C ASP A 293 -10.10 -6.72 -11.69
N TRP A 294 -11.39 -6.39 -11.69
CA TRP A 294 -11.97 -5.54 -12.72
C TRP A 294 -11.30 -4.16 -12.80
N ARG A 295 -10.79 -3.64 -11.68
CA ARG A 295 -10.08 -2.37 -11.59
C ARG A 295 -8.71 -2.46 -12.24
N LEU A 296 -8.02 -3.60 -12.13
CA LEU A 296 -6.76 -3.82 -12.85
C LEU A 296 -7.02 -3.88 -14.36
N LEU A 297 -8.08 -4.58 -14.79
CA LEU A 297 -8.47 -4.63 -16.21
C LEU A 297 -8.89 -3.26 -16.75
N ALA A 298 -9.59 -2.46 -15.95
CA ALA A 298 -9.97 -1.09 -16.30
C ALA A 298 -8.75 -0.18 -16.40
N ALA A 299 -7.81 -0.26 -15.45
CA ALA A 299 -6.54 0.48 -15.50
C ALA A 299 -5.71 0.10 -16.74
N LEU A 300 -5.69 -1.19 -17.11
CA LEU A 300 -5.02 -1.66 -18.32
C LEU A 300 -5.68 -1.07 -19.57
N ALA A 301 -7.00 -1.13 -19.67
CA ALA A 301 -7.74 -0.53 -20.77
C ALA A 301 -7.50 1.00 -20.88
N TYR A 302 -7.32 1.68 -19.75
CA TYR A 302 -6.97 3.09 -19.74
C TYR A 302 -5.56 3.34 -20.27
N GLN A 303 -4.58 2.54 -19.83
CA GLN A 303 -3.21 2.61 -20.33
C GLN A 303 -3.13 2.34 -21.84
N GLU A 304 -4.01 1.50 -22.38
CA GLU A 304 -4.05 1.14 -23.80
C GLU A 304 -4.72 2.21 -24.69
N SER A 305 -5.89 2.70 -24.29
CA SER A 305 -6.75 3.53 -25.16
C SER A 305 -7.36 4.74 -24.46
N HIS A 306 -7.08 4.94 -23.18
CA HIS A 306 -7.80 5.89 -22.32
C HIS A 306 -9.32 5.66 -22.31
N TRP A 307 -9.73 4.39 -22.43
CA TRP A 307 -11.10 3.92 -22.61
C TRP A 307 -11.79 4.35 -23.91
N ASP A 308 -11.01 4.53 -24.98
CA ASP A 308 -11.53 4.80 -26.33
C ASP A 308 -11.68 3.50 -27.12
N ASN A 309 -12.92 3.09 -27.38
CA ASN A 309 -13.22 1.88 -28.14
C ASN A 309 -13.02 2.04 -29.66
N GLU A 310 -12.78 3.26 -30.15
CA GLU A 310 -12.48 3.56 -31.55
C GLU A 310 -10.99 3.81 -31.78
N SER A 311 -10.14 3.64 -30.76
CA SER A 311 -8.70 3.83 -30.86
C SER A 311 -8.06 2.93 -31.93
N ILE A 312 -7.16 3.51 -32.74
CA ILE A 312 -6.40 2.81 -33.78
C ILE A 312 -4.95 3.28 -33.72
N SER A 313 -4.00 2.35 -33.56
CA SER A 313 -2.58 2.69 -33.62
C SER A 313 -2.02 2.66 -35.05
N PRO A 314 -0.86 3.30 -35.30
CA PRO A 314 -0.11 3.14 -36.54
C PRO A 314 0.35 1.69 -36.80
N THR A 315 0.49 0.88 -35.75
CA THR A 315 0.87 -0.54 -35.83
C THR A 315 -0.33 -1.48 -36.04
N GLY A 316 -1.54 -0.94 -36.15
CA GLY A 316 -2.75 -1.70 -36.49
C GLY A 316 -3.46 -2.38 -35.33
N VAL A 317 -3.04 -2.16 -34.08
CA VAL A 317 -3.83 -2.53 -32.90
C VAL A 317 -5.03 -1.60 -32.76
N ARG A 318 -6.16 -2.11 -32.24
CA ARG A 318 -7.44 -1.39 -32.22
C ARG A 318 -8.27 -1.65 -30.97
N GLY A 319 -9.13 -0.68 -30.67
CA GLY A 319 -10.18 -0.77 -29.67
C GLY A 319 -9.68 -0.56 -28.24
N ILE A 320 -10.60 -0.75 -27.29
CA ILE A 320 -10.39 -0.32 -25.91
C ILE A 320 -9.24 -1.06 -25.20
N MET A 321 -8.97 -2.32 -25.57
CA MET A 321 -7.85 -3.12 -25.07
C MET A 321 -6.66 -3.19 -26.04
N MET A 322 -6.70 -2.47 -27.16
CA MET A 322 -5.66 -2.41 -28.19
C MET A 322 -5.15 -3.79 -28.64
N LEU A 323 -6.09 -4.66 -29.02
CA LEU A 323 -5.75 -6.00 -29.49
C LEU A 323 -5.20 -5.98 -30.91
N THR A 324 -4.19 -6.81 -31.18
CA THR A 324 -3.73 -7.09 -32.55
C THR A 324 -4.80 -7.87 -33.31
N ASN A 325 -4.72 -7.90 -34.64
CA ASN A 325 -5.64 -8.70 -35.43
C ASN A 325 -5.50 -10.20 -35.15
N ASP A 326 -4.28 -10.68 -34.95
CA ASP A 326 -3.99 -12.09 -34.67
C ASP A 326 -4.51 -12.49 -33.29
N THR A 327 -4.32 -11.65 -32.28
CA THR A 327 -4.87 -11.85 -30.94
C THR A 327 -6.40 -11.85 -30.96
N ALA A 328 -7.02 -10.91 -31.69
CA ALA A 328 -8.47 -10.87 -31.81
C ALA A 328 -9.05 -12.10 -32.53
N SER A 329 -8.36 -12.58 -33.58
CA SER A 329 -8.72 -13.79 -34.30
C SER A 329 -8.58 -15.04 -33.43
N LEU A 330 -7.49 -15.14 -32.66
CA LEU A 330 -7.26 -16.23 -31.70
C LEU A 330 -8.36 -16.29 -30.63
N LEU A 331 -8.85 -15.14 -30.19
CA LEU A 331 -9.85 -15.02 -29.12
C LEU A 331 -11.29 -14.99 -29.63
N GLY A 332 -11.50 -14.91 -30.95
CA GLY A 332 -12.82 -14.82 -31.57
C GLY A 332 -13.60 -13.56 -31.19
N VAL A 333 -12.95 -12.39 -31.18
CA VAL A 333 -13.56 -11.12 -30.74
C VAL A 333 -13.49 -10.01 -31.80
N ASP A 334 -14.52 -9.18 -31.87
CA ASP A 334 -14.47 -7.88 -32.55
C ASP A 334 -13.75 -6.85 -31.68
N ARG A 335 -12.67 -6.27 -32.23
CA ARG A 335 -11.82 -5.29 -31.55
C ARG A 335 -12.53 -3.97 -31.27
N LEU A 336 -13.47 -3.55 -32.12
CA LEU A 336 -14.17 -2.26 -31.99
C LEU A 336 -15.44 -2.36 -31.14
N ASN A 337 -15.93 -3.58 -30.91
CA ASN A 337 -16.96 -3.82 -29.91
C ASN A 337 -16.33 -3.71 -28.51
N PRO A 338 -16.70 -2.71 -27.68
CA PRO A 338 -16.02 -2.49 -26.40
C PRO A 338 -16.15 -3.69 -25.45
N ARG A 339 -17.31 -4.37 -25.44
CA ARG A 339 -17.52 -5.52 -24.57
C ARG A 339 -16.66 -6.70 -25.00
N GLU A 340 -16.65 -7.03 -26.28
CA GLU A 340 -15.83 -8.15 -26.78
C GLU A 340 -14.33 -7.86 -26.64
N SER A 341 -13.92 -6.63 -26.91
CA SER A 341 -12.54 -6.18 -26.74
C SER A 341 -12.09 -6.29 -25.28
N ILE A 342 -12.90 -5.83 -24.30
CA ILE A 342 -12.62 -5.98 -22.85
C ILE A 342 -12.49 -7.44 -22.44
N LEU A 343 -13.50 -8.27 -22.77
CA LEU A 343 -13.50 -9.68 -22.39
C LEU A 343 -12.34 -10.45 -23.06
N GLY A 344 -12.07 -10.17 -24.33
CA GLY A 344 -10.93 -10.73 -25.06
C GLY A 344 -9.60 -10.32 -24.43
N GLY A 345 -9.40 -9.03 -24.17
CA GLY A 345 -8.19 -8.54 -23.52
C GLY A 345 -7.97 -9.16 -22.15
N ALA A 346 -9.01 -9.31 -21.33
CA ALA A 346 -8.91 -9.98 -20.04
C ALA A 346 -8.51 -11.45 -20.17
N ARG A 347 -9.11 -12.20 -21.12
CA ARG A 347 -8.68 -13.57 -21.42
C ARG A 347 -7.23 -13.64 -21.88
N TYR A 348 -6.78 -12.66 -22.66
CA TYR A 348 -5.38 -12.59 -23.09
C TYR A 348 -4.43 -12.33 -21.91
N VAL A 349 -4.77 -11.44 -20.96
CA VAL A 349 -4.00 -11.26 -19.72
C VAL A 349 -3.97 -12.57 -18.91
N GLN A 350 -5.09 -13.27 -18.78
CA GLN A 350 -5.16 -14.57 -18.10
C GLN A 350 -4.25 -15.61 -18.78
N MET A 351 -4.23 -15.65 -20.12
CA MET A 351 -3.32 -16.53 -20.87
C MET A 351 -1.85 -16.20 -20.58
N MET A 352 -1.48 -14.92 -20.50
CA MET A 352 -0.13 -14.53 -20.10
C MET A 352 0.17 -14.97 -18.66
N ARG A 353 -0.75 -14.76 -17.72
CA ARG A 353 -0.59 -15.16 -16.31
C ARG A 353 -0.43 -16.68 -16.14
N ASN A 354 -1.17 -17.46 -16.92
CA ASN A 354 -1.07 -18.92 -16.94
C ASN A 354 0.26 -19.41 -17.54
N GLY A 355 0.89 -18.62 -18.41
CA GLY A 355 2.23 -18.90 -18.92
C GLY A 355 3.35 -18.64 -17.90
N ILE A 356 3.07 -17.87 -16.84
CA ILE A 356 4.00 -17.66 -15.72
C ILE A 356 3.83 -18.79 -14.68
N PRO A 357 4.92 -19.40 -14.17
CA PRO A 357 4.84 -20.51 -13.22
C PRO A 357 4.00 -20.20 -11.98
N GLU A 358 3.19 -21.18 -11.54
CA GLU A 358 2.33 -21.05 -10.35
C GLU A 358 3.09 -20.91 -9.03
N THR A 359 4.36 -21.31 -9.01
CA THR A 359 5.25 -21.15 -7.86
C THR A 359 5.63 -19.69 -7.60
N ILE A 360 5.44 -18.80 -8.58
CA ILE A 360 5.69 -17.37 -8.41
C ILE A 360 4.51 -16.78 -7.65
N PRO A 361 4.72 -16.20 -6.45
CA PRO A 361 3.65 -15.63 -5.67
C PRO A 361 3.10 -14.36 -6.32
N GLU A 362 1.84 -14.04 -6.00
CA GLU A 362 1.30 -12.71 -6.26
C GLU A 362 1.95 -11.68 -5.32
N PRO A 363 2.03 -10.40 -5.72
CA PRO A 363 1.55 -9.83 -6.98
C PRO A 363 2.57 -9.91 -8.14
N ASP A 364 3.78 -10.41 -7.89
CA ASP A 364 4.87 -10.49 -8.89
C ASP A 364 4.45 -11.27 -10.14
N ARG A 365 3.72 -12.38 -9.96
CA ARG A 365 3.19 -13.19 -11.07
C ARG A 365 2.35 -12.37 -12.04
N THR A 366 1.43 -11.54 -11.53
CA THR A 366 0.58 -10.67 -12.36
C THR A 366 1.41 -9.59 -13.05
N TRP A 367 2.36 -8.95 -12.38
CA TRP A 367 3.20 -7.92 -13.00
C TRP A 367 4.09 -8.46 -14.12
N ILE A 368 4.63 -9.67 -13.94
CA ILE A 368 5.41 -10.36 -14.97
C ILE A 368 4.51 -10.72 -16.17
N ALA A 369 3.28 -11.18 -15.91
CA ALA A 369 2.31 -11.47 -16.97
C ALA A 369 1.94 -10.21 -17.79
N LEU A 370 1.81 -9.06 -17.14
CA LEU A 370 1.53 -7.78 -17.80
C LEU A 370 2.73 -7.25 -18.60
N ALA A 371 3.96 -7.55 -18.17
CA ALA A 371 5.13 -7.34 -19.02
C ALA A 371 5.07 -8.24 -20.25
N ALA A 372 4.68 -9.51 -20.10
CA ALA A 372 4.51 -10.44 -21.22
C ALA A 372 3.38 -10.02 -22.18
N TYR A 373 2.31 -9.39 -21.68
CA TYR A 373 1.27 -8.78 -22.50
C TYR A 373 1.86 -7.71 -23.44
N ASN A 374 2.80 -6.90 -22.94
CA ASN A 374 3.40 -5.80 -23.69
C ASN A 374 4.53 -6.23 -24.64
N ILE A 375 5.48 -7.06 -24.17
CA ILE A 375 6.69 -7.42 -24.93
C ILE A 375 6.67 -8.86 -25.47
N GLY A 376 5.68 -9.65 -25.11
CA GLY A 376 5.59 -11.07 -25.45
C GLY A 376 6.31 -11.98 -24.45
N MET A 377 5.75 -13.17 -24.25
CA MET A 377 6.24 -14.17 -23.30
C MET A 377 7.69 -14.60 -23.56
N GLY A 378 8.09 -14.73 -24.83
CA GLY A 378 9.46 -15.15 -25.18
C GLY A 378 10.54 -14.23 -24.60
N HIS A 379 10.34 -12.92 -24.69
CA HIS A 379 11.30 -11.96 -24.14
C HIS A 379 11.24 -11.86 -22.61
N VAL A 380 10.09 -12.16 -21.99
CA VAL A 380 10.02 -12.30 -20.52
C VAL A 380 10.83 -13.51 -20.05
N GLU A 381 10.74 -14.65 -20.74
CA GLU A 381 11.56 -15.83 -20.42
C GLU A 381 13.07 -15.59 -20.66
N ASP A 382 13.44 -14.83 -21.69
CA ASP A 382 14.82 -14.36 -21.88
C ASP A 382 15.28 -13.46 -20.71
N ALA A 383 14.42 -12.56 -20.22
CA ALA A 383 14.73 -11.73 -19.05
C ALA A 383 14.91 -12.57 -17.78
N ARG A 384 14.05 -13.58 -17.54
CA ARG A 384 14.18 -14.50 -16.41
C ARG A 384 15.46 -15.33 -16.49
N THR A 385 15.80 -15.82 -17.68
CA THR A 385 17.07 -16.50 -17.93
C THR A 385 18.27 -15.59 -17.65
N LEU A 386 18.22 -14.34 -18.10
CA LEU A 386 19.27 -13.37 -17.85
C LEU A 386 19.38 -12.99 -16.37
N ALA A 387 18.25 -12.90 -15.66
CA ALA A 387 18.23 -12.62 -14.22
C ALA A 387 19.03 -13.68 -13.44
N LEU A 388 18.81 -14.97 -13.74
CA LEU A 388 19.59 -16.07 -13.16
C LEU A 388 21.10 -15.91 -13.42
N ARG A 389 21.49 -15.59 -14.66
CA ARG A 389 22.91 -15.38 -15.03
C ARG A 389 23.54 -14.19 -14.30
N LEU A 390 22.74 -13.18 -13.97
CA LEU A 390 23.16 -11.99 -13.24
C LEU A 390 23.02 -12.13 -11.71
N ASN A 391 22.74 -13.34 -11.21
CA ASN A 391 22.50 -13.63 -9.81
C ASN A 391 21.39 -12.73 -9.20
N ARG A 392 20.31 -12.54 -9.97
CA ARG A 392 19.07 -11.85 -9.61
C ARG A 392 17.93 -12.85 -9.47
N ASN A 393 16.88 -12.47 -8.75
CA ASN A 393 15.70 -13.32 -8.60
C ASN A 393 14.83 -13.26 -9.89
N PRO A 394 14.69 -14.37 -10.65
CA PRO A 394 13.87 -14.39 -11.87
C PRO A 394 12.36 -14.35 -11.61
N ASP A 395 11.95 -14.49 -10.36
CA ASP A 395 10.54 -14.54 -9.96
C ASP A 395 10.10 -13.24 -9.25
N SER A 396 10.99 -12.25 -9.17
CA SER A 396 10.68 -10.92 -8.65
C SER A 396 10.55 -9.91 -9.79
N TRP A 397 9.40 -9.24 -9.86
CA TRP A 397 9.18 -8.15 -10.79
C TRP A 397 10.20 -7.02 -10.60
N THR A 398 10.51 -6.68 -9.34
CA THR A 398 11.52 -5.66 -9.00
C THR A 398 12.88 -5.96 -9.64
N ASP A 399 13.34 -7.22 -9.57
CA ASP A 399 14.61 -7.59 -10.20
C ASP A 399 14.47 -7.61 -11.73
N LEU A 400 13.38 -8.16 -12.27
CA LEU A 400 13.14 -8.22 -13.71
C LEU A 400 13.00 -6.83 -14.36
N LYS A 401 12.48 -5.85 -13.64
CA LYS A 401 12.44 -4.43 -14.04
C LYS A 401 13.84 -3.88 -14.34
N GLY A 402 14.85 -4.31 -13.58
CA GLY A 402 16.25 -3.97 -13.83
C GLY A 402 16.88 -4.76 -14.98
N VAL A 403 16.39 -5.98 -15.24
CA VAL A 403 16.95 -6.91 -16.23
C VAL A 403 16.37 -6.70 -17.63
N LEU A 404 15.07 -6.46 -17.77
CA LEU A 404 14.39 -6.27 -19.06
C LEU A 404 15.09 -5.23 -19.96
N PRO A 405 15.50 -4.03 -19.49
CA PRO A 405 16.21 -3.07 -20.33
C PRO A 405 17.56 -3.55 -20.87
N LEU A 406 18.15 -4.60 -20.27
CA LEU A 406 19.41 -5.20 -20.72
C LEU A 406 19.24 -6.05 -21.98
N LEU A 407 18.01 -6.47 -22.33
CA LEU A 407 17.71 -7.23 -23.55
C LEU A 407 17.98 -6.47 -24.86
N ARG A 408 18.26 -5.17 -24.79
CA ARG A 408 18.68 -4.37 -25.95
C ARG A 408 20.19 -4.37 -26.19
N LYS A 409 20.98 -4.88 -25.23
CA LYS A 409 22.44 -4.81 -25.26
C LYS A 409 23.04 -6.07 -25.91
N PRO A 410 23.91 -5.93 -26.95
CA PRO A 410 24.46 -7.08 -27.68
C PRO A 410 25.17 -8.11 -26.81
N GLU A 411 25.87 -7.68 -25.75
CA GLU A 411 26.55 -8.54 -24.79
C GLU A 411 25.59 -9.48 -24.02
N HIS A 412 24.30 -9.15 -23.97
CA HIS A 412 23.27 -9.97 -23.34
C HIS A 412 22.44 -10.71 -24.39
N PHE A 413 21.80 -9.99 -25.32
CA PHE A 413 20.79 -10.61 -26.19
C PHE A 413 21.35 -11.63 -27.19
N SER A 414 22.63 -11.54 -27.55
CA SER A 414 23.26 -12.46 -28.51
C SER A 414 23.28 -13.91 -28.04
N THR A 415 23.09 -14.16 -26.75
CA THR A 415 23.09 -15.50 -26.12
C THR A 415 21.73 -15.91 -25.57
N LEU A 416 20.68 -15.14 -25.90
CA LEU A 416 19.30 -15.36 -25.48
C LEU A 416 18.48 -15.91 -26.65
N LYS A 417 17.40 -16.64 -26.37
CA LYS A 417 16.71 -17.45 -27.38
C LYS A 417 15.95 -16.58 -28.39
N TYR A 418 15.31 -15.51 -27.91
CA TYR A 418 14.51 -14.61 -28.73
C TYR A 418 15.26 -13.32 -29.08
N GLY A 419 16.43 -13.10 -28.49
CA GLY A 419 17.37 -12.08 -28.93
C GLY A 419 16.96 -10.66 -28.52
N TYR A 420 17.23 -9.69 -29.41
CA TYR A 420 17.05 -8.27 -29.13
C TYR A 420 15.59 -7.94 -28.74
N ALA A 421 15.42 -7.19 -27.66
CA ALA A 421 14.12 -6.65 -27.27
C ALA A 421 14.24 -5.24 -26.66
N ARG A 422 13.22 -4.40 -26.87
CA ARG A 422 13.12 -3.08 -26.24
C ARG A 422 12.53 -3.18 -24.82
N GLY A 423 13.23 -3.88 -23.92
CA GLY A 423 12.70 -4.18 -22.58
C GLY A 423 12.49 -2.98 -21.63
N GLY A 424 12.86 -1.75 -22.02
CA GLY A 424 12.47 -0.55 -21.27
C GLY A 424 10.98 -0.22 -21.40
N ALA A 425 10.35 -0.52 -22.54
CA ALA A 425 8.94 -0.26 -22.78
C ALA A 425 7.98 -1.01 -21.83
N PRO A 426 8.11 -2.35 -21.63
CA PRO A 426 7.24 -3.08 -20.70
C PRO A 426 7.42 -2.63 -19.24
N VAL A 427 8.62 -2.18 -18.86
CA VAL A 427 8.87 -1.62 -17.52
C VAL A 427 8.03 -0.35 -17.32
N ILE A 428 8.12 0.61 -18.24
CA ILE A 428 7.34 1.86 -18.14
C ILE A 428 5.85 1.54 -18.16
N TYR A 429 5.43 0.61 -19.01
CA TYR A 429 4.05 0.18 -19.14
C TYR A 429 3.49 -0.38 -17.82
N VAL A 430 4.15 -1.37 -17.22
CA VAL A 430 3.70 -2.00 -15.97
C VAL A 430 3.72 -1.02 -14.81
N GLU A 431 4.75 -0.18 -14.71
CA GLU A 431 4.86 0.78 -13.60
C GLU A 431 3.80 1.90 -13.69
N ARG A 432 3.44 2.37 -14.89
CA ARG A 432 2.30 3.29 -15.06
C ARG A 432 0.96 2.61 -14.78
N LEU A 433 0.81 1.36 -15.21
CA LEU A 433 -0.39 0.56 -14.96
C LEU A 433 -0.63 0.38 -13.45
N LYS A 434 0.41 0.10 -12.66
CA LYS A 434 0.31 0.06 -11.20
C LYS A 434 -0.22 1.37 -10.62
N SER A 435 0.29 2.52 -11.05
CA SER A 435 -0.21 3.82 -10.58
C SER A 435 -1.69 4.03 -10.93
N TYR A 436 -2.13 3.70 -12.15
CA TYR A 436 -3.54 3.78 -12.52
C TYR A 436 -4.42 2.79 -11.74
N TYR A 437 -3.89 1.61 -11.44
CA TYR A 437 -4.57 0.61 -10.64
C TYR A 437 -4.76 1.10 -9.20
N ASP A 438 -3.69 1.57 -8.56
CA ASP A 438 -3.72 2.13 -7.21
C ASP A 438 -4.77 3.26 -7.11
N ILE A 439 -4.74 4.21 -8.05
CA ILE A 439 -5.72 5.30 -8.09
C ILE A 439 -7.14 4.74 -8.16
N LEU A 440 -7.37 3.76 -9.04
CA LEU A 440 -8.71 3.21 -9.21
C LEU A 440 -9.18 2.44 -7.99
N VAL A 441 -8.30 1.67 -7.34
CA VAL A 441 -8.60 0.92 -6.11
C VAL A 441 -9.01 1.85 -4.97
N ARG A 442 -8.45 3.06 -4.91
CA ARG A 442 -8.84 4.07 -3.92
C ARG A 442 -10.25 4.60 -4.14
N PHE A 443 -10.66 4.85 -5.38
CA PHE A 443 -11.94 5.49 -5.70
C PHE A 443 -13.06 4.52 -6.07
N GLU A 444 -12.75 3.24 -6.30
CA GLU A 444 -13.69 2.23 -6.75
C GLU A 444 -13.69 0.99 -5.86
N ARG A 445 -14.91 0.54 -5.54
CA ARG A 445 -15.11 -0.64 -4.69
C ARG A 445 -14.77 -1.93 -5.46
N PRO A 446 -14.20 -2.95 -4.79
CA PRO A 446 -14.03 -4.27 -5.39
C PRO A 446 -15.38 -4.88 -5.76
N SER A 447 -15.40 -5.81 -6.73
CA SER A 447 -16.64 -6.51 -7.12
C SER A 447 -17.17 -7.41 -6.00
N LYS A 448 -16.22 -8.02 -5.26
CA LYS A 448 -16.44 -8.80 -4.06
C LYS A 448 -15.72 -8.11 -2.93
N VAL A 449 -16.45 -7.84 -1.87
CA VAL A 449 -15.82 -7.53 -0.61
C VAL A 449 -15.21 -8.83 -0.08
N THR A 450 -13.91 -8.98 -0.27
CA THR A 450 -13.14 -10.01 0.43
C THR A 450 -12.72 -9.43 1.77
N LEU A 451 -13.17 -10.04 2.87
CA LEU A 451 -12.57 -9.78 4.17
C LEU A 451 -11.15 -10.39 4.17
N PRO A 452 -10.18 -9.79 4.87
CA PRO A 452 -8.83 -10.32 4.95
C PRO A 452 -8.80 -11.81 5.22
N GLU A 453 -8.22 -12.58 4.30
CA GLU A 453 -7.90 -13.97 4.57
C GLU A 453 -6.73 -14.01 5.55
N PHE A 454 -7.00 -14.46 6.77
CA PHE A 454 -5.97 -14.68 7.76
C PHE A 454 -5.12 -15.87 7.31
N SER A 455 -3.82 -15.65 7.12
CA SER A 455 -2.86 -16.74 7.32
C SER A 455 -3.12 -17.34 8.70
N ASN A 456 -3.05 -18.67 8.84
CA ASN A 456 -3.26 -19.37 10.12
C ASN A 456 -2.38 -18.84 11.27
N THR A 457 -1.38 -18.02 10.95
CA THR A 457 -0.38 -17.47 11.84
C THR A 457 -0.52 -15.96 12.09
N VAL A 458 -1.44 -15.27 11.41
CA VAL A 458 -1.62 -13.81 11.52
C VAL A 458 -3.01 -13.49 12.02
N VAL A 459 -3.12 -13.09 13.29
CA VAL A 459 -4.37 -12.56 13.85
C VAL A 459 -4.29 -11.04 13.85
N VAL A 460 -5.27 -10.34 13.27
CA VAL A 460 -5.31 -8.88 13.25
C VAL A 460 -6.45 -8.39 14.14
N HIS A 461 -6.10 -7.58 15.14
CA HIS A 461 -7.08 -6.91 15.99
C HIS A 461 -7.17 -5.43 15.63
N ASN A 462 -8.40 -4.93 15.48
CA ASN A 462 -8.71 -3.52 15.26
C ASN A 462 -9.39 -2.93 16.52
N PRO A 463 -8.64 -2.57 17.57
CA PRO A 463 -9.21 -1.99 18.78
C PRO A 463 -9.24 -0.45 18.64
N GLY A 464 -10.25 0.09 17.95
CA GLY A 464 -10.43 1.55 17.81
C GLY A 464 -11.63 1.98 16.96
N ASN A 465 -12.00 1.15 15.98
CA ASN A 465 -13.29 1.14 15.26
C ASN A 465 -13.79 2.46 14.60
N LEU A 466 -13.71 2.52 13.26
CA LEU A 466 -14.68 3.05 12.25
C LEU A 466 -13.96 3.80 11.09
N THR A 467 -14.16 3.59 9.78
CA THR A 467 -14.97 2.63 8.99
C THR A 467 -14.15 2.22 7.76
N LEU A 468 -13.89 0.93 7.54
CA LEU A 468 -13.67 0.44 6.18
C LEU A 468 -15.06 0.41 5.53
N ASP A 469 -15.24 1.11 4.41
CA ASP A 469 -16.52 1.29 3.73
C ASP A 469 -16.95 0.01 2.99
N ILE A 470 -17.11 -1.05 3.78
CA ILE A 470 -17.41 -2.42 3.43
C ILE A 470 -18.64 -2.80 4.27
N ASN A 471 -19.80 -2.90 3.62
CA ASN A 471 -21.09 -3.18 4.24
C ASN A 471 -21.05 -4.38 5.21
N SER A 472 -21.18 -4.10 6.51
CA SER A 472 -21.17 -5.07 7.59
C SER A 472 -22.59 -5.54 7.96
N LYS A 473 -23.11 -6.55 7.24
CA LYS A 473 -24.11 -7.51 7.78
C LYS A 473 -23.95 -8.87 7.11
N LEU A 474 -23.46 -9.86 7.84
CA LEU A 474 -23.48 -11.26 7.43
C LEU A 474 -24.51 -12.03 8.28
N ASN A 475 -25.48 -12.64 7.59
CA ASN A 475 -26.27 -13.75 8.11
C ASN A 475 -25.38 -14.98 8.16
N VAL A 476 -25.37 -15.67 9.31
CA VAL A 476 -24.67 -16.95 9.50
C VAL A 476 -25.38 -18.03 8.70
N ILE A 477 -24.82 -18.43 7.55
CA ILE A 477 -25.22 -19.68 6.89
C ILE A 477 -24.37 -20.80 7.48
N LYS A 478 -24.99 -21.65 8.31
CA LYS A 478 -24.35 -22.88 8.80
C LYS A 478 -24.07 -23.83 7.63
N PRO A 479 -22.91 -24.51 7.59
CA PRO A 479 -22.56 -25.42 6.51
C PRO A 479 -23.53 -26.61 6.45
N LYS A 480 -24.05 -26.89 5.25
CA LYS A 480 -24.72 -28.16 4.95
C LYS A 480 -23.69 -29.29 5.10
N ARG A 481 -23.98 -30.24 5.99
CA ARG A 481 -23.29 -31.54 5.99
C ARG A 481 -23.49 -32.17 4.62
N LEU A 482 -22.38 -32.43 3.92
CA LEU A 482 -22.37 -33.35 2.79
C LEU A 482 -22.73 -34.72 3.32
N ALA A 483 -23.94 -35.17 3.01
CA ALA A 483 -24.31 -36.57 3.14
C ALA A 483 -23.62 -37.33 2.00
N SER A 484 -22.95 -38.40 2.39
CA SER A 484 -22.44 -39.49 1.55
C SER A 484 -23.35 -39.86 0.39
N LEU A 485 -22.79 -39.91 -0.82
CA LEU A 485 -22.75 -41.09 -1.70
C LEU A 485 -21.80 -40.82 -2.87
#